data_AF-A0AAV5Q1X2-F1
#
_entry.id   AF-A0AAV5Q1X2-F1
#
_cell.length_a   1.000
_cell.length_b   1.000
_cell.length_c   1.000
_cell.angle_alpha   90.00
_cell.angle_beta   90.00
_cell.angle_gamma   90.00
#
_symmetry.space_group_name_H-M   'P 1'
#
loop_
_entity.id
_entity.type
_entity.pdbx_description
1 polymer ?
#
loop_
_entity_poly.entity_id
_entity_poly.type
_entity_poly.pdbx_seq_one_letter_code
_entity_poly.pdbx_strand_id
1 'polypeptide(L)'
;MSFQAKNFYALLGNDVESEQEFVTPKEIVAPVKGTKKDGVPPKADKSKAKNGKSKDSGNEAGAKFQNKNRDSAAPRSTPRKGGKDKRGDRQSKSGRTETAKSENQKLGDEAESQLEGAADAEVESEGSPVPEEPKQKLVSAEDYFKQLESTQKPKEATPAAEIDESKLIIKETSVLFEGTGGKKVKQKAKKEKKLLDFSVQIVDNVESKRDSKPNGRKPVGKKGGKKPAAKKTLSEAKFPSLN
;
A
#
# COMPACT_ATOMS: atom_id res chain seq x y z
N MET A 1 36.86 59.54 37.65
CA MET A 1 37.14 58.09 37.80
C MET A 1 37.17 57.46 36.41
N SER A 2 38.35 57.31 35.83
CA SER A 2 38.53 56.71 34.51
C SER A 2 39.05 55.29 34.68
N PHE A 3 38.20 54.30 34.43
CA PHE A 3 38.60 52.91 34.29
C PHE A 3 39.29 52.74 32.94
N GLN A 4 40.60 53.02 32.88
CA GLN A 4 41.42 52.54 31.79
C GLN A 4 41.39 51.01 31.83
N ALA A 5 40.86 50.42 30.77
CA ALA A 5 40.73 48.99 30.58
C ALA A 5 42.10 48.31 30.63
N LYS A 6 42.52 47.93 31.83
CA LYS A 6 43.56 46.92 32.02
C LYS A 6 42.94 45.59 31.62
N ASN A 7 43.52 44.96 30.61
CA ASN A 7 43.17 43.62 30.14
C ASN A 7 42.87 42.70 31.33
N PHE A 8 41.60 42.31 31.51
CA PHE A 8 41.16 41.49 32.66
C PHE A 8 41.81 40.09 32.67
N TYR A 9 42.30 39.65 31.51
CA TYR A 9 43.07 38.42 31.32
C TYR A 9 44.47 38.46 31.94
N ALA A 10 45.03 39.64 32.24
CA ALA A 10 46.32 39.76 32.91
C ALA A 10 46.27 39.47 34.43
N LEU A 11 45.06 39.41 35.02
CA LEU A 11 44.84 39.14 36.45
C LEU A 11 44.67 37.65 36.76
N LEU A 12 44.39 36.83 35.75
CA LEU A 12 44.34 35.37 35.84
C LEU A 12 45.73 34.87 35.47
N GLY A 13 46.65 34.89 36.43
CA GLY A 13 48.02 34.45 36.24
C GLY A 13 48.09 33.07 35.54
N ASN A 14 48.89 33.02 34.47
CA ASN A 14 49.18 31.87 33.62
C ASN A 14 47.99 31.29 32.85
N ASP A 15 47.70 31.87 31.68
CA ASP A 15 46.99 31.14 30.64
C ASP A 15 47.85 31.14 29.35
N VAL A 16 48.52 30.00 29.15
CA VAL A 16 49.22 29.53 27.94
C VAL A 16 50.53 30.23 27.53
N GLU A 17 51.57 30.14 28.37
CA GLU A 17 52.97 30.19 27.89
C GLU A 17 53.50 28.77 27.69
N SER A 18 53.07 28.11 26.62
CA SER A 18 53.84 27.04 25.96
C SER A 18 53.19 26.68 24.63
N GLU A 19 53.32 27.59 23.65
CA GLU A 19 53.21 27.19 22.25
C GLU A 19 54.38 26.26 21.95
N GLN A 20 54.17 24.96 22.20
CA GLN A 20 55.17 23.95 21.89
C GLN A 20 55.29 23.88 20.37
N GLU A 21 56.39 24.42 19.83
CA GLU A 21 56.71 24.31 18.40
C GLU A 21 56.73 22.82 18.01
N PHE A 22 55.69 22.40 17.30
CA PHE A 22 55.57 21.02 16.84
C PHE A 22 56.53 20.80 15.66
N VAL A 23 57.73 20.31 15.95
CA VAL A 23 58.66 19.83 14.93
C VAL A 23 58.29 18.39 14.57
N THR A 24 57.92 18.15 13.32
CA THR A 24 57.69 16.78 12.84
C THR A 24 58.99 15.98 12.93
N PRO A 25 58.96 14.76 13.50
CA PRO A 25 60.16 13.94 13.60
C PRO A 25 60.67 13.58 12.20
N LYS A 26 62.00 13.53 12.04
CA LYS A 26 62.65 13.09 10.79
C LYS A 26 62.25 11.65 10.47
N GLU A 27 61.99 11.38 9.20
CA GLU A 27 61.59 10.05 8.73
C GLU A 27 62.77 9.07 8.81
N ILE A 28 62.67 8.09 9.71
CA ILE A 28 63.64 7.00 9.82
C ILE A 28 62.96 5.74 9.27
N VAL A 29 63.37 5.32 8.07
CA VAL A 29 62.84 4.11 7.42
C VAL A 29 63.66 2.89 7.85
N ALA A 30 62.98 1.89 8.44
CA ALA A 30 63.63 0.65 8.84
C ALA A 30 64.08 -0.16 7.60
N PRO A 31 65.34 -0.63 7.53
CA PRO A 31 65.79 -1.44 6.40
C PRO A 31 65.12 -2.82 6.42
N VAL A 32 64.43 -3.15 5.32
CA VAL A 32 63.79 -4.46 5.14
C VAL A 32 64.86 -5.47 4.70
N LYS A 33 65.15 -6.46 5.55
CA LYS A 33 66.15 -7.53 5.27
C LYS A 33 65.65 -8.64 4.32
N GLY A 34 64.50 -8.45 3.69
CA GLY A 34 63.90 -9.43 2.79
C GLY A 34 64.59 -9.44 1.42
N THR A 35 64.85 -10.62 0.87
CA THR A 35 65.45 -10.78 -0.47
C THR A 35 64.42 -10.72 -1.60
N LYS A 36 63.12 -10.64 -1.27
CA LYS A 36 62.02 -10.66 -2.25
C LYS A 36 61.73 -9.25 -2.75
N LYS A 37 61.93 -9.06 -4.05
CA LYS A 37 61.59 -7.81 -4.77
C LYS A 37 60.14 -7.81 -5.25
N ASP A 38 59.55 -8.99 -5.43
CA ASP A 38 58.16 -9.15 -5.84
C ASP A 38 57.23 -8.93 -4.64
N GLY A 39 56.32 -7.96 -4.78
CA GLY A 39 55.42 -7.50 -3.71
C GLY A 39 54.33 -8.50 -3.28
N VAL A 40 54.42 -9.78 -3.68
CA VAL A 40 53.40 -10.79 -3.40
C VAL A 40 53.88 -11.71 -2.28
N PRO A 41 53.27 -11.64 -1.07
CA PRO A 41 53.63 -12.53 0.02
C PRO A 41 53.11 -13.96 -0.23
N PRO A 42 53.90 -15.00 0.10
CA PRO A 42 53.60 -16.39 -0.24
C PRO A 42 52.44 -17.02 0.55
N LYS A 43 51.92 -16.36 1.60
CA LYS A 43 50.88 -16.91 2.49
C LYS A 43 49.55 -16.15 2.41
N ALA A 44 49.38 -15.21 1.48
CA ALA A 44 48.16 -14.41 1.33
C ALA A 44 47.07 -15.14 0.52
N ASP A 45 46.79 -16.40 0.83
CA ASP A 45 45.75 -17.18 0.17
C ASP A 45 44.36 -16.82 0.74
N LYS A 46 43.47 -16.31 -0.11
CA LYS A 46 42.08 -16.00 0.28
C LYS A 46 41.27 -17.23 0.67
N SER A 47 41.68 -18.43 0.22
CA SER A 47 41.06 -19.71 0.57
C SER A 47 41.26 -20.12 2.03
N LYS A 48 42.30 -19.59 2.70
CA LYS A 48 42.57 -19.83 4.13
C LYS A 48 41.77 -18.89 5.05
N ALA A 49 40.92 -18.02 4.51
CA ALA A 49 40.10 -17.14 5.33
C ALA A 49 39.08 -17.95 6.14
N LYS A 50 39.14 -17.81 7.48
CA LYS A 50 38.14 -18.42 8.38
C LYS A 50 36.78 -17.75 8.14
N ASN A 51 35.86 -18.47 7.50
CA ASN A 51 34.49 -18.02 7.20
C ASN A 51 33.60 -17.75 8.43
N GLY A 52 34.13 -17.94 9.64
CA GLY A 52 33.43 -17.77 10.91
C GLY A 52 34.19 -16.95 11.96
N LYS A 53 35.06 -16.01 11.55
CA LYS A 53 35.61 -15.03 12.52
C LYS A 53 34.45 -14.35 13.26
N SER A 54 34.59 -14.20 14.57
CA SER A 54 33.62 -13.49 15.40
C SER A 54 33.38 -12.10 14.81
N LYS A 55 32.12 -11.81 14.50
CA LYS A 55 31.70 -10.50 14.03
C LYS A 55 31.11 -9.76 15.22
N ASP A 56 31.49 -8.50 15.35
CA ASP A 56 30.81 -7.61 16.28
C ASP A 56 29.31 -7.56 15.91
N SER A 57 28.46 -7.47 16.92
CA SER A 57 27.00 -7.45 16.75
C SER A 57 26.36 -6.32 17.58
N GLY A 58 25.11 -5.98 17.29
CA GLY A 58 24.38 -4.94 18.03
C GLY A 58 24.97 -3.54 17.86
N ASN A 59 24.99 -2.77 18.95
CA ASN A 59 25.45 -1.37 18.94
C ASN A 59 26.96 -1.26 18.66
N GLU A 60 27.75 -2.21 19.14
CA GLU A 60 29.19 -2.28 18.91
C GLU A 60 29.52 -2.41 17.41
N ALA A 61 28.75 -3.24 16.70
CA ALA A 61 28.87 -3.35 15.25
C ALA A 61 28.54 -2.03 14.55
N GLY A 62 27.53 -1.30 15.04
CA GLY A 62 27.12 0.00 14.49
C GLY A 62 28.22 1.05 14.60
N ALA A 63 28.90 1.12 15.75
CA ALA A 63 29.99 2.07 15.98
C ALA A 63 31.23 1.77 15.14
N LYS A 64 31.56 0.48 14.95
CA LYS A 64 32.71 0.05 14.14
C LYS A 64 32.42 -0.06 12.65
N PHE A 65 31.14 -0.01 12.24
CA PHE A 65 30.75 -0.16 10.84
C PHE A 65 31.17 1.07 10.02
N GLN A 66 32.10 0.86 9.10
CA GLN A 66 32.54 1.88 8.15
C GLN A 66 31.55 1.96 6.98
N ASN A 67 30.61 2.90 7.06
CA ASN A 67 29.61 3.13 6.02
C ASN A 67 30.21 3.90 4.83
N LYS A 68 30.15 3.31 3.63
CA LYS A 68 30.66 3.90 2.37
C LYS A 68 29.57 4.49 1.47
N ASN A 69 28.32 4.59 1.96
CA ASN A 69 27.22 5.07 1.14
C ASN A 69 27.38 6.54 0.70
N ARG A 70 28.17 7.34 1.44
CA ARG A 70 28.44 8.74 1.10
C ARG A 70 29.26 8.87 -0.19
N ASP A 71 30.20 7.97 -0.41
CA ASP A 71 31.10 7.98 -1.58
C ASP A 71 30.52 7.16 -2.74
N SER A 72 29.47 6.40 -2.50
CA SER A 72 28.79 5.62 -3.53
C SER A 72 27.83 6.50 -4.35
N ALA A 73 27.89 6.37 -5.67
CA ALA A 73 26.95 7.03 -6.56
C ALA A 73 25.50 6.55 -6.30
N ALA A 74 24.55 7.48 -6.40
CA ALA A 74 23.14 7.17 -6.29
C ALA A 74 22.70 6.16 -7.38
N PRO A 75 21.77 5.24 -7.08
CA PRO A 75 21.28 4.30 -8.08
C PRO A 75 20.53 5.04 -9.19
N ARG A 76 20.69 4.59 -10.44
CA ARG A 76 20.08 5.22 -11.64
C ARG A 76 18.55 5.22 -11.65
N SER A 77 17.90 4.46 -10.77
CA SER A 77 16.44 4.29 -10.70
C SER A 77 15.75 5.21 -9.67
N THR A 78 16.40 6.28 -9.22
CA THR A 78 15.79 7.27 -8.32
C THR A 78 14.79 8.24 -8.96
N PRO A 79 14.62 8.40 -10.31
CA PRO A 79 13.56 9.28 -10.76
C PRO A 79 12.22 8.65 -10.43
N ARG A 80 11.40 9.37 -9.65
CA ARG A 80 9.97 9.08 -9.51
C ARG A 80 9.42 9.03 -10.92
N LYS A 81 8.95 7.85 -11.35
CA LYS A 81 8.28 7.67 -12.63
C LYS A 81 7.16 8.72 -12.70
N GLY A 82 7.30 9.71 -13.58
CA GLY A 82 6.24 10.66 -13.86
C GLY A 82 4.95 9.91 -14.16
N GLY A 83 3.80 10.52 -13.85
CA GLY A 83 2.49 9.91 -14.10
C GLY A 83 2.40 9.31 -15.51
N LYS A 84 1.58 8.26 -15.68
CA LYS A 84 1.38 7.62 -16.98
C LYS A 84 1.15 8.69 -18.05
N ASP A 85 1.86 8.56 -19.17
CA ASP A 85 1.81 9.50 -20.28
C ASP A 85 0.35 9.70 -20.72
N LYS A 86 -0.09 10.97 -20.83
CA LYS A 86 -1.45 11.32 -21.25
C LYS A 86 -1.66 11.14 -22.76
N ARG A 87 -0.58 10.88 -23.51
CA ARG A 87 -0.60 10.51 -24.94
C ARG A 87 -1.38 9.21 -25.10
N GLY A 88 -2.68 9.32 -25.36
CA GLY A 88 -3.60 8.19 -25.53
C GLY A 88 -4.77 8.14 -24.55
N ASP A 89 -5.02 9.20 -23.76
CA ASP A 89 -6.20 9.27 -22.87
C ASP A 89 -7.50 9.51 -23.64
N ARG A 90 -7.45 10.30 -24.72
CA ARG A 90 -8.60 10.54 -25.62
C ARG A 90 -8.85 9.40 -26.61
N GLN A 91 -7.92 8.45 -26.72
CA GLN A 91 -8.02 7.32 -27.65
C GLN A 91 -8.56 6.11 -26.90
N SER A 92 -9.74 5.63 -27.30
CA SER A 92 -10.29 4.41 -26.73
C SER A 92 -9.34 3.23 -26.97
N LYS A 93 -9.07 2.47 -25.91
CA LYS A 93 -8.27 1.24 -25.98
C LYS A 93 -9.13 0.00 -26.22
N SER A 94 -10.46 0.16 -26.33
CA SER A 94 -11.39 -0.96 -26.50
C SER A 94 -11.28 -1.61 -27.87
N GLY A 95 -10.73 -0.92 -28.87
CA GLY A 95 -10.71 -1.36 -30.27
C GLY A 95 -12.10 -1.53 -30.87
N ARG A 96 -13.14 -1.04 -30.19
CA ARG A 96 -14.55 -1.11 -30.59
C ARG A 96 -15.11 0.30 -30.65
N THR A 97 -15.75 0.61 -31.76
CA THR A 97 -16.53 1.83 -31.96
C THR A 97 -17.98 1.43 -32.19
N GLU A 98 -18.91 2.23 -31.67
CA GLU A 98 -20.32 2.06 -32.03
C GLU A 98 -20.53 2.49 -33.49
N THR A 99 -21.60 1.98 -34.10
CA THR A 99 -21.99 2.33 -35.48
C THR A 99 -23.06 3.42 -35.44
N ALA A 100 -23.13 4.28 -36.46
CA ALA A 100 -24.16 5.31 -36.56
C ALA A 100 -25.59 4.72 -36.46
N LYS A 101 -25.82 3.53 -37.01
CA LYS A 101 -27.10 2.83 -36.90
C LYS A 101 -27.43 2.46 -35.45
N SER A 102 -26.47 1.93 -34.69
CA SER A 102 -26.71 1.58 -33.28
C SER A 102 -26.91 2.81 -32.40
N GLU A 103 -26.31 3.94 -32.77
CA GLU A 103 -26.49 5.21 -32.07
C GLU A 103 -27.89 5.80 -32.34
N ASN A 104 -28.30 5.88 -33.62
CA ASN A 104 -29.63 6.36 -34.01
C ASN A 104 -30.76 5.48 -33.45
N GLN A 105 -30.57 4.16 -33.31
CA GLN A 105 -31.57 3.31 -32.67
C GLN A 105 -31.70 3.55 -31.15
N LYS A 106 -30.63 3.97 -30.49
CA LYS A 106 -30.64 4.22 -29.03
C LYS A 106 -31.12 5.63 -28.69
N LEU A 107 -30.70 6.61 -29.48
CA LEU A 107 -30.96 8.03 -29.22
C LEU A 107 -32.12 8.58 -30.05
N GLY A 108 -32.54 7.89 -31.11
CA GLY A 108 -33.53 8.38 -32.06
C GLY A 108 -32.98 9.42 -33.03
N ASP A 109 -33.83 9.85 -33.97
CA ASP A 109 -33.59 11.06 -34.76
C ASP A 109 -34.28 12.24 -34.07
N GLU A 110 -33.57 13.37 -33.93
CA GLU A 110 -34.08 14.56 -33.26
C GLU A 110 -35.30 15.13 -33.97
N ALA A 111 -35.34 15.06 -35.30
CA ALA A 111 -36.45 15.59 -36.09
C ALA A 111 -37.73 14.75 -35.92
N GLU A 112 -37.60 13.42 -35.94
CA GLU A 112 -38.72 12.50 -35.74
C GLU A 112 -39.25 12.58 -34.30
N SER A 113 -38.35 12.67 -33.32
CA SER A 113 -38.70 12.79 -31.91
C SER A 113 -39.47 14.07 -31.57
N GLN A 114 -39.16 15.20 -32.23
CA GLN A 114 -39.89 16.45 -32.03
C GLN A 114 -41.31 16.39 -32.60
N LEU A 115 -41.49 15.74 -33.76
CA LEU A 115 -42.80 15.58 -34.38
C LEU A 115 -43.68 14.61 -33.59
N GLU A 116 -43.12 13.48 -33.14
CA GLU A 116 -43.83 12.52 -32.29
C GLU A 116 -44.17 13.15 -30.93
N GLY A 117 -43.24 13.87 -30.30
CA GLY A 117 -43.50 14.55 -29.04
C GLY A 117 -44.55 15.66 -29.15
N ALA A 118 -44.62 16.38 -30.27
CA ALA A 118 -45.68 17.36 -30.50
C ALA A 118 -47.05 16.69 -30.71
N ALA A 119 -47.10 15.60 -31.47
CA ALA A 119 -48.33 14.83 -31.67
C ALA A 119 -48.82 14.16 -30.38
N ASP A 120 -47.92 13.61 -29.56
CA ASP A 120 -48.26 13.01 -28.27
C ASP A 120 -48.74 14.08 -27.27
N ALA A 121 -48.11 15.26 -27.26
CA ALA A 121 -48.57 16.39 -26.46
C ALA A 121 -49.95 16.91 -26.90
N GLU A 122 -50.22 16.94 -28.21
CA GLU A 122 -51.55 17.28 -28.74
C GLU A 122 -52.58 16.23 -28.34
N VAL A 123 -52.28 14.93 -28.44
CA VAL A 123 -53.17 13.84 -28.01
C VAL A 123 -53.39 13.84 -26.50
N GLU A 124 -52.38 14.13 -25.68
CA GLU A 124 -52.53 14.31 -24.23
C GLU A 124 -53.43 15.52 -23.92
N SER A 125 -53.32 16.60 -24.70
CA SER A 125 -54.13 17.80 -24.53
C SER A 125 -55.58 17.63 -25.02
N GLU A 126 -55.82 16.79 -26.02
CA GLU A 126 -57.12 16.60 -26.67
C GLU A 126 -57.87 15.35 -26.17
N GLY A 127 -57.19 14.47 -25.42
CA GLY A 127 -57.68 13.12 -25.12
C GLY A 127 -57.26 12.53 -23.78
N SER A 128 -57.53 13.23 -22.67
CA SER A 128 -57.81 12.57 -21.40
C SER A 128 -59.11 13.12 -20.79
N PRO A 129 -60.28 12.51 -21.03
CA PRO A 129 -61.25 12.44 -19.96
C PRO A 129 -60.57 11.65 -18.85
N VAL A 130 -60.18 12.34 -17.77
CA VAL A 130 -59.70 11.78 -16.51
C VAL A 130 -60.40 10.43 -16.28
N PRO A 131 -59.72 9.27 -16.41
CA PRO A 131 -60.31 8.05 -15.91
C PRO A 131 -60.45 8.28 -14.41
N GLU A 132 -61.70 8.38 -13.92
CA GLU A 132 -61.96 8.36 -12.49
C GLU A 132 -61.28 7.12 -11.92
N GLU A 133 -60.10 7.30 -11.32
CA GLU A 133 -59.44 6.23 -10.58
C GLU A 133 -60.47 5.68 -9.59
N PRO A 134 -60.68 4.35 -9.52
CA PRO A 134 -61.63 3.80 -8.58
C PRO A 134 -61.14 4.17 -7.19
N LYS A 135 -61.86 5.08 -6.52
CA LYS A 135 -61.56 5.59 -5.16
C LYS A 135 -60.99 4.45 -4.33
N GLN A 136 -59.69 4.51 -4.06
CA GLN A 136 -59.01 3.52 -3.24
C GLN A 136 -59.76 3.47 -1.90
N LYS A 137 -60.31 2.31 -1.55
CA LYS A 137 -61.00 2.13 -0.27
C LYS A 137 -59.99 2.44 0.83
N LEU A 138 -60.18 3.56 1.51
CA LEU A 138 -59.40 3.95 2.68
C LEU A 138 -59.75 2.96 3.80
N VAL A 139 -58.91 1.95 3.98
CA VAL A 139 -58.99 1.02 5.11
C VAL A 139 -58.39 1.73 6.32
N SER A 140 -59.09 1.70 7.45
CA SER A 140 -58.58 2.30 8.69
C SER A 140 -57.32 1.54 9.16
N ALA A 141 -56.38 2.24 9.81
CA ALA A 141 -55.16 1.61 10.29
C ALA A 141 -55.45 0.41 11.23
N GLU A 142 -56.52 0.49 12.01
CA GLU A 142 -56.96 -0.60 12.89
C GLU A 142 -57.39 -1.85 12.13
N ASP A 143 -58.08 -1.69 11.00
CA ASP A 143 -58.52 -2.81 10.18
C ASP A 143 -57.34 -3.48 9.46
N TYR A 144 -56.33 -2.70 9.08
CA TYR A 144 -55.07 -3.23 8.53
C TYR A 144 -54.30 -4.07 9.55
N PHE A 145 -54.21 -3.62 10.82
CA PHE A 145 -53.55 -4.39 11.88
C PHE A 145 -54.31 -5.67 12.23
N LYS A 146 -55.64 -5.64 12.29
CA LYS A 146 -56.47 -6.85 12.47
C LYS A 146 -56.26 -7.86 11.34
N GLN A 147 -56.13 -7.39 10.11
CA GLN A 147 -55.87 -8.25 8.96
C GLN A 147 -54.47 -8.90 9.06
N LEU A 148 -53.45 -8.13 9.44
CA LEU A 148 -52.10 -8.66 9.69
C LEU A 148 -52.10 -9.72 10.80
N GLU A 149 -52.78 -9.48 11.92
CA GLU A 149 -52.90 -10.45 13.01
C GLU A 149 -53.61 -11.74 12.57
N SER A 150 -54.63 -11.64 11.71
CA SER A 150 -55.29 -12.82 11.14
C SER A 150 -54.38 -13.62 10.20
N THR A 151 -53.46 -12.97 9.48
CA THR A 151 -52.49 -13.64 8.60
C THR A 151 -51.30 -14.25 9.32
N GLN A 152 -50.98 -13.76 10.53
CA GLN A 152 -49.84 -14.20 11.33
C GLN A 152 -50.17 -15.33 12.33
N LYS A 153 -51.43 -15.79 12.40
CA LYS A 153 -51.74 -17.01 13.16
C LYS A 153 -51.09 -18.20 12.45
N PRO A 154 -50.16 -18.95 13.11
CA PRO A 154 -49.55 -20.11 12.51
C PRO A 154 -50.65 -21.15 12.24
N LYS A 155 -50.79 -21.56 10.97
CA LYS A 155 -51.58 -22.74 10.64
C LYS A 155 -50.98 -23.92 11.39
N GLU A 156 -51.78 -24.54 12.25
CA GLU A 156 -51.44 -25.80 12.90
C GLU A 156 -51.02 -26.81 11.82
N ALA A 157 -49.82 -27.38 11.99
CA ALA A 157 -49.25 -28.31 11.04
C ALA A 157 -49.99 -29.65 11.12
N THR A 158 -50.70 -30.01 10.04
CA THR A 158 -51.17 -31.38 9.82
C THR A 158 -49.98 -32.31 9.59
N PRO A 159 -49.91 -33.52 10.19
CA PRO A 159 -48.81 -34.46 9.95
C PRO A 159 -48.80 -34.92 8.48
N ALA A 160 -47.58 -35.02 7.94
CA ALA A 160 -47.29 -35.30 6.53
C ALA A 160 -47.83 -36.65 6.06
N ALA A 161 -48.51 -36.64 4.91
CA ALA A 161 -48.77 -37.85 4.13
C ALA A 161 -47.49 -38.23 3.36
N GLU A 162 -47.21 -39.53 3.30
CA GLU A 162 -46.13 -40.17 2.53
C GLU A 162 -46.07 -39.64 1.08
N ILE A 163 -44.88 -39.17 0.69
CA ILE A 163 -44.59 -38.80 -0.69
C ILE A 163 -43.97 -40.02 -1.36
N ASP A 164 -44.66 -40.55 -2.36
CA ASP A 164 -44.25 -41.67 -3.22
C ASP A 164 -42.88 -41.41 -3.89
N GLU A 165 -41.93 -42.31 -3.69
CA GLU A 165 -40.53 -42.23 -4.16
C GLU A 165 -40.40 -42.26 -5.71
N SER A 166 -41.48 -42.55 -6.42
CA SER A 166 -41.50 -42.69 -7.89
C SER A 166 -41.54 -41.37 -8.67
N LYS A 167 -41.68 -40.22 -7.99
CA LYS A 167 -41.72 -38.88 -8.64
C LYS A 167 -40.48 -38.01 -8.38
N LEU A 168 -39.46 -38.54 -7.71
CA LEU A 168 -38.20 -37.83 -7.48
C LEU A 168 -37.27 -37.97 -8.70
N ILE A 169 -37.32 -37.00 -9.60
CA ILE A 169 -36.32 -36.88 -10.67
C ILE A 169 -35.04 -36.34 -10.06
N ILE A 170 -34.14 -37.24 -9.66
CA ILE A 170 -32.79 -36.91 -9.20
C ILE A 170 -31.93 -36.65 -10.45
N LYS A 171 -31.62 -35.37 -10.72
CA LYS A 171 -30.60 -35.02 -11.72
C LYS A 171 -29.23 -35.38 -11.15
N GLU A 172 -28.72 -36.54 -11.53
CA GLU A 172 -27.33 -36.91 -11.28
C GLU A 172 -26.40 -35.96 -12.04
N THR A 173 -25.62 -35.18 -11.31
CA THR A 173 -24.52 -34.39 -11.86
C THR A 173 -23.23 -35.11 -11.53
N SER A 174 -22.64 -35.78 -12.52
CA SER A 174 -21.32 -36.40 -12.37
C SER A 174 -20.27 -35.30 -12.29
N VAL A 175 -19.67 -35.15 -11.11
CA VAL A 175 -18.52 -34.26 -10.89
C VAL A 175 -17.30 -34.92 -11.52
N LEU A 176 -16.93 -34.48 -12.72
CA LEU A 176 -15.88 -35.12 -13.51
C LEU A 176 -14.45 -34.89 -12.98
N PHE A 177 -14.24 -34.02 -11.98
CA PHE A 177 -12.95 -33.82 -11.31
C PHE A 177 -13.15 -33.35 -9.87
N GLU A 178 -12.48 -34.00 -8.91
CA GLU A 178 -12.40 -33.52 -7.53
C GLU A 178 -11.56 -32.24 -7.44
N GLY A 179 -12.17 -31.15 -6.97
CA GLY A 179 -11.50 -29.87 -6.79
C GLY A 179 -10.48 -29.91 -5.64
N THR A 180 -9.22 -30.22 -5.95
CA THR A 180 -8.08 -30.26 -5.00
C THR A 180 -7.54 -28.86 -4.63
N GLY A 181 -8.44 -27.94 -4.28
CA GLY A 181 -8.13 -26.52 -4.13
C GLY A 181 -8.84 -25.83 -2.98
N GLY A 182 -8.79 -26.41 -1.78
CA GLY A 182 -9.31 -25.75 -0.57
C GLY A 182 -8.53 -24.47 -0.24
N LYS A 183 -9.01 -23.31 -0.69
CA LYS A 183 -8.49 -22.01 -0.23
C LYS A 183 -8.85 -21.86 1.24
N LYS A 184 -7.84 -21.93 2.12
CA LYS A 184 -7.98 -21.57 3.54
C LYS A 184 -8.43 -20.12 3.66
N VAL A 185 -9.72 -19.91 3.89
CA VAL A 185 -10.28 -18.61 4.25
C VAL A 185 -9.77 -18.26 5.65
N LYS A 186 -8.73 -17.43 5.73
CA LYS A 186 -8.31 -16.82 6.99
C LYS A 186 -9.40 -15.83 7.40
N GLN A 187 -10.29 -16.25 8.27
CA GLN A 187 -11.22 -15.36 8.95
C GLN A 187 -10.40 -14.30 9.71
N LYS A 188 -10.55 -13.03 9.31
CA LYS A 188 -9.98 -11.91 10.07
C LYS A 188 -10.89 -11.69 11.27
N ALA A 189 -10.33 -11.78 12.47
CA ALA A 189 -11.03 -11.43 13.71
C ALA A 189 -11.60 -10.01 13.61
N LYS A 190 -12.89 -9.85 13.91
CA LYS A 190 -13.54 -8.54 13.99
C LYS A 190 -12.89 -7.80 15.15
N LYS A 191 -12.20 -6.70 14.87
CA LYS A 191 -11.64 -5.82 15.90
C LYS A 191 -12.79 -5.09 16.56
N GLU A 192 -13.06 -5.41 17.81
CA GLU A 192 -14.00 -4.67 18.64
C GLU A 192 -13.45 -3.26 18.88
N LYS A 193 -14.32 -2.26 18.71
CA LYS A 193 -13.99 -0.86 18.97
C LYS A 193 -13.95 -0.68 20.49
N LYS A 194 -12.75 -0.57 21.05
CA LYS A 194 -12.58 -0.07 22.42
C LYS A 194 -12.94 1.42 22.39
N LEU A 195 -14.12 1.75 22.90
CA LEU A 195 -14.49 3.12 23.23
C LEU A 195 -13.62 3.52 24.43
N LEU A 196 -12.88 4.61 24.28
CA LEU A 196 -12.06 5.16 25.35
C LEU A 196 -12.92 6.23 26.03
N ASP A 197 -13.27 6.00 27.29
CA ASP A 197 -13.92 7.01 28.11
C ASP A 197 -12.85 8.03 28.54
N PHE A 198 -13.02 9.28 28.13
CA PHE A 198 -12.16 10.37 28.58
C PHE A 198 -12.96 11.34 29.45
N SER A 199 -12.47 11.57 30.67
CA SER A 199 -12.93 12.64 31.52
C SER A 199 -12.26 13.94 31.09
N VAL A 200 -13.06 14.91 30.66
CA VAL A 200 -12.57 16.25 30.33
C VAL A 200 -12.67 17.11 31.59
N GLN A 201 -11.53 17.45 32.18
CA GLN A 201 -11.44 18.54 33.14
C GLN A 201 -11.03 19.81 32.39
N ILE A 202 -11.93 20.79 32.36
CA ILE A 202 -11.64 22.13 31.86
C ILE A 202 -11.03 22.91 33.03
N VAL A 203 -9.77 23.29 32.89
CA VAL A 203 -9.08 24.16 33.83
C VAL A 203 -8.87 25.49 33.12
N ASP A 204 -9.55 26.54 33.60
CA ASP A 204 -9.36 27.90 33.11
C ASP A 204 -8.03 28.43 33.66
N ASN A 205 -7.09 28.66 32.75
CA ASN A 205 -5.70 29.11 32.94
C ASN A 205 -4.69 28.09 33.47
N VAL A 206 -3.93 27.55 32.51
CA VAL A 206 -2.56 27.09 32.74
C VAL A 206 -1.65 27.82 31.75
N GLU A 207 -0.71 28.62 32.26
CA GLU A 207 0.30 29.31 31.47
C GLU A 207 1.03 28.33 30.55
N SER A 208 1.06 28.62 29.25
CA SER A 208 1.68 27.74 28.26
C SER A 208 3.21 27.79 28.38
N LYS A 209 3.80 26.84 29.12
CA LYS A 209 5.22 26.51 28.97
C LYS A 209 5.42 25.83 27.62
N ARG A 210 6.12 26.51 26.71
CA ARG A 210 6.53 25.95 25.41
C ARG A 210 7.63 24.93 25.63
N ASP A 211 7.24 23.68 25.82
CA ASP A 211 8.17 22.56 25.72
C ASP A 211 8.39 22.21 24.25
N SER A 212 9.52 22.71 23.71
CA SER A 212 10.07 22.27 22.44
C SER A 212 10.42 20.77 22.54
N LYS A 213 9.65 19.92 21.84
CA LYS A 213 9.97 18.49 21.70
C LYS A 213 10.53 18.21 20.30
N PRO A 214 11.70 17.55 20.19
CA PRO A 214 12.25 17.16 18.91
C PRO A 214 11.46 15.97 18.34
N ASN A 215 11.22 16.03 17.03
CA ASN A 215 10.52 15.01 16.23
C ASN A 215 11.14 13.61 16.41
N GLY A 216 10.54 12.78 17.27
CA GLY A 216 10.80 11.35 17.36
C GLY A 216 10.14 10.60 16.20
N ARG A 217 10.89 10.40 15.10
CA ARG A 217 10.51 9.46 14.04
C ARG A 217 10.62 8.03 14.58
N LYS A 218 9.48 7.34 14.73
CA LYS A 218 9.44 5.89 14.99
C LYS A 218 10.08 5.12 13.82
N PRO A 219 10.88 4.06 14.06
CA PRO A 219 11.45 3.25 12.99
C PRO A 219 10.36 2.34 12.40
N VAL A 220 10.08 2.56 11.12
CA VAL A 220 9.19 1.71 10.32
C VAL A 220 9.91 0.39 10.03
N GLY A 221 9.35 -0.69 10.57
CA GLY A 221 9.09 -1.90 9.80
C GLY A 221 10.29 -2.70 9.29
N LYS A 222 10.71 -3.63 10.14
CA LYS A 222 11.38 -4.91 9.81
C LYS A 222 10.74 -5.54 8.55
N LYS A 223 11.39 -5.47 7.39
CA LYS A 223 11.03 -6.25 6.19
C LYS A 223 12.03 -7.39 6.02
N GLY A 224 11.47 -8.59 5.93
CA GLY A 224 12.17 -9.87 5.93
C GLY A 224 13.12 -10.06 4.76
N GLY A 225 14.12 -10.90 5.01
CA GLY A 225 15.12 -11.31 4.04
C GLY A 225 14.50 -12.07 2.88
N LYS A 226 14.85 -11.64 1.66
CA LYS A 226 14.74 -12.47 0.47
C LYS A 226 16.05 -13.23 0.29
N LYS A 227 15.95 -14.57 0.25
CA LYS A 227 17.04 -15.45 -0.20
C LYS A 227 17.39 -15.12 -1.67
N PRO A 228 18.66 -15.13 -2.09
CA PRO A 228 18.99 -15.01 -3.51
C PRO A 228 18.62 -16.29 -4.25
N ALA A 229 17.96 -16.12 -5.41
CA ALA A 229 17.66 -17.19 -6.36
C ALA A 229 18.94 -17.62 -7.10
N ALA A 230 19.06 -18.93 -7.35
CA ALA A 230 20.15 -19.52 -8.10
C ALA A 230 20.22 -18.95 -9.53
N LYS A 231 21.44 -18.57 -9.96
CA LYS A 231 21.73 -18.25 -11.36
C LYS A 231 21.61 -19.54 -12.19
N LYS A 232 20.68 -19.57 -13.14
CA LYS A 232 20.70 -20.54 -14.24
C LYS A 232 21.78 -20.09 -15.23
N THR A 233 22.78 -20.92 -15.45
CA THR A 233 23.72 -20.79 -16.56
C THR A 233 22.99 -21.13 -17.86
N LEU A 234 22.98 -20.20 -18.81
CA LEU A 234 22.58 -20.46 -20.19
C LEU A 234 23.71 -21.26 -20.85
N SER A 235 23.47 -22.53 -21.13
CA SER A 235 24.32 -23.34 -22.00
C SER A 235 24.08 -22.93 -23.45
N GLU A 236 25.17 -22.83 -24.21
CA GLU A 236 25.23 -22.49 -25.64
C GLU A 236 24.27 -23.34 -26.47
N ALA A 237 23.28 -22.70 -27.09
CA ALA A 237 22.54 -23.27 -28.19
C ALA A 237 23.33 -22.99 -29.49
N LYS A 238 23.82 -24.06 -30.12
CA LYS A 238 24.32 -24.07 -31.50
C LYS A 238 23.21 -23.55 -32.42
N PHE A 239 23.47 -22.44 -33.12
CA PHE A 239 22.69 -22.05 -34.29
C PHE A 239 23.29 -22.75 -35.53
N PRO A 240 22.49 -23.38 -36.40
CA PRO A 240 22.96 -23.83 -37.70
C PRO A 240 23.21 -22.61 -38.59
N SER A 241 24.44 -22.46 -39.09
CA SER A 241 24.78 -21.49 -40.14
C SER A 241 24.14 -21.93 -41.46
N LEU A 242 23.31 -21.08 -42.05
CA LEU A 242 22.86 -21.24 -43.43
C LEU A 242 24.04 -20.99 -44.39
N ASN A 243 24.33 -22.00 -45.20
CA ASN A 243 24.88 -21.83 -46.55
C ASN A 243 23.72 -21.68 -47.53
#